data_AF-A0A841C2M3-F1
#
_entry.id   AF-A0A841C2M3-F1
#
_cell.length_a   1.000
_cell.length_b   1.000
_cell.length_c   1.000
_cell.angle_alpha   90.00
_cell.angle_beta   90.00
_cell.angle_gamma   90.00
#
_symmetry.space_group_name_H-M   'P 1'
#
loop_
_entity.id
_entity.type
_entity.pdbx_description
1 polymer ?
#
loop_
_entity_poly.entity_id
_entity_poly.type
_entity_poly.pdbx_seq_one_letter_code
_entity_poly.pdbx_strand_id
1 'polypeptide(L)'
;MSLATATRRIGWLLRTSRRFGADEALRSGRTFARAFSALGSRPLAPSQITRWETGQLPLGREAIRRYEQLLHLTPESLVSVADTTMRYAADGASLRSSHETDDDLDRVRLFHMLDRVTGADALSGADWSSLTELVAARPQLELYPSKIWLAITDRLLDEMVDAVGIEWLQRQEAMSRLLRHPAARHDAVEGCIAHASDPTSLSIVEPLSLLNNTQDPVANRYVLRQLEHPDGERALEGALQAVIRKVSQQHFHHQESIRLVASLTSLMNDASTSGAVLALAVEAGRRLSRQPSYAGVVPLQLHTGPVVHDAWTARRSAEPTAAQVVSARIAARVHNQLAREAGSTDAILATLVEETMFHPDPDLSLASAMLIGATPYRIPFTQMLLDEVKLDLARQRGTYPLASALRALTLLGVDTHRPLVHDLLTKRGASETVRQAAAWATPFCFGRFPEPIWRQILTVQFAAWRQSPNTTNGSILHGIAFGIGTEGHRSLLAYIREHPHAPQTARAAAASWLLRT
;
A
#
# COMPACT_ATOMS: atom_id res chain seq x y z
N MET A 1 1.38 -14.41 -6.55
CA MET A 1 0.65 -14.23 -7.83
C MET A 1 1.56 -14.69 -8.97
N SER A 2 1.07 -15.18 -10.12
CA SER A 2 1.94 -15.54 -11.26
C SER A 2 2.02 -14.40 -12.28
N LEU A 3 3.06 -14.40 -13.12
CA LEU A 3 3.23 -13.40 -14.20
C LEU A 3 2.01 -13.33 -15.11
N ALA A 4 1.44 -14.48 -15.50
CA ALA A 4 0.24 -14.54 -16.33
C ALA A 4 -0.98 -13.87 -15.65
N THR A 5 -1.09 -14.02 -14.33
CA THR A 5 -2.14 -13.35 -13.55
C THR A 5 -1.91 -11.84 -13.50
N ALA A 6 -0.67 -11.36 -13.32
CA ALA A 6 -0.39 -9.92 -13.38
C ALA A 6 -0.71 -9.32 -14.75
N THR A 7 -0.25 -9.94 -15.84
CA THR A 7 -0.53 -9.43 -17.20
C THR A 7 -2.04 -9.37 -17.46
N ARG A 8 -2.80 -10.35 -16.96
CA ARG A 8 -4.27 -10.35 -17.03
C ARG A 8 -4.90 -9.22 -16.20
N ARG A 9 -4.39 -8.93 -15.01
CA ARG A 9 -4.86 -7.81 -14.16
C ARG A 9 -4.55 -6.45 -14.78
N ILE A 10 -3.38 -6.29 -15.38
CA ILE A 10 -3.01 -5.07 -16.11
C ILE A 10 -3.89 -4.91 -17.35
N GLY A 11 -4.13 -5.98 -18.12
CA GLY A 11 -5.09 -5.95 -19.22
C GLY A 11 -6.49 -5.55 -18.76
N TRP A 12 -6.95 -6.12 -17.63
CA TRP A 12 -8.21 -5.75 -17.00
C TRP A 12 -8.26 -4.27 -16.59
N LEU A 13 -7.22 -3.74 -15.94
CA LEU A 13 -7.09 -2.34 -15.55
C LEU A 13 -7.32 -1.41 -16.75
N LEU A 14 -6.63 -1.67 -17.86
CA LEU A 14 -6.73 -0.86 -19.08
C LEU A 14 -8.11 -0.97 -19.74
N ARG A 15 -8.61 -2.19 -19.84
CA ARG A 15 -9.93 -2.47 -20.44
C ARG A 15 -11.05 -1.77 -19.69
N THR A 16 -11.04 -1.87 -18.37
CA THR A 16 -12.04 -1.28 -17.48
C THR A 16 -11.97 0.25 -17.53
N SER A 17 -10.76 0.81 -17.47
CA SER A 17 -10.53 2.26 -17.59
C SER A 17 -11.03 2.82 -18.92
N ARG A 18 -10.80 2.10 -20.03
CA ARG A 18 -11.30 2.50 -21.34
C ARG A 18 -12.80 2.31 -21.50
N ARG A 19 -13.37 1.18 -21.06
CA ARG A 19 -14.79 0.86 -21.25
C ARG A 19 -15.72 1.71 -20.41
N PHE A 20 -15.31 2.06 -19.19
CA PHE A 20 -16.13 2.84 -18.26
C PHE A 20 -15.58 4.25 -18.03
N GLY A 21 -14.60 4.67 -18.83
CA GLY A 21 -14.06 6.01 -18.81
C GLY A 21 -15.09 7.06 -19.26
N ALA A 22 -14.74 8.33 -19.03
CA ALA A 22 -15.59 9.48 -19.30
C ALA A 22 -15.88 9.66 -20.81
N ASP A 23 -14.91 9.41 -21.68
CA ASP A 23 -15.08 9.53 -23.13
C ASP A 23 -15.76 8.28 -23.73
N GLU A 24 -17.03 8.44 -24.13
CA GLU A 24 -17.81 7.35 -24.72
C GLU A 24 -17.27 6.88 -26.07
N ALA A 25 -16.62 7.76 -26.85
CA ALA A 25 -16.12 7.43 -28.18
C ALA A 25 -14.93 6.44 -28.09
N LEU A 26 -14.13 6.56 -27.03
CA LEU A 26 -12.97 5.71 -26.76
C LEU A 26 -13.33 4.31 -26.24
N ARG A 27 -14.61 4.07 -25.89
CA ARG A 27 -15.11 2.73 -25.51
C ARG A 27 -15.08 1.74 -26.68
N SER A 28 -15.06 2.21 -27.93
CA SER A 28 -14.82 1.38 -29.10
C SER A 28 -13.34 1.09 -29.28
N GLY A 29 -12.94 -0.19 -29.29
CA GLY A 29 -11.55 -0.57 -29.51
C GLY A 29 -10.99 -0.11 -30.87
N ARG A 30 -11.86 0.02 -31.88
CA ARG A 30 -11.48 0.55 -33.21
C ARG A 30 -11.16 2.04 -33.15
N THR A 31 -12.02 2.82 -32.50
CA THR A 31 -11.82 4.26 -32.33
C THR A 31 -10.58 4.52 -31.47
N PHE A 32 -10.42 3.75 -30.39
CA PHE A 32 -9.26 3.85 -29.51
C PHE A 32 -7.94 3.55 -30.24
N ALA A 33 -7.86 2.47 -31.03
CA ALA A 33 -6.65 2.14 -31.79
C ALA A 33 -6.27 3.23 -32.80
N ARG A 34 -7.26 3.89 -33.41
CA ARG A 34 -7.04 5.04 -34.30
C ARG A 34 -6.49 6.24 -33.54
N ALA A 35 -7.11 6.61 -32.43
CA ALA A 35 -6.65 7.71 -31.58
C ALA A 35 -5.25 7.46 -31.02
N PHE A 36 -4.95 6.21 -30.65
CA PHE A 36 -3.63 5.80 -30.19
C PHE A 36 -2.54 6.04 -31.24
N SER A 37 -2.83 5.72 -32.50
CA SER A 37 -1.90 5.93 -33.62
C SER A 37 -1.70 7.41 -33.94
N ALA A 38 -2.74 8.23 -33.75
CA ALA A 38 -2.75 9.63 -34.16
C ALA A 38 -1.71 10.52 -33.46
N LEU A 39 -1.35 10.27 -32.19
CA LEU A 39 -0.32 11.09 -31.54
C LEU A 39 1.12 10.54 -31.70
N GLY A 40 1.47 10.14 -32.92
CA GLY A 40 2.85 9.81 -33.31
C GLY A 40 3.31 8.37 -33.11
N SER A 41 2.41 7.44 -32.76
CA SER A 41 2.74 6.01 -32.60
C SER A 41 2.59 5.26 -33.93
N ARG A 42 3.34 4.15 -34.10
CA ARG A 42 3.12 3.23 -35.23
C ARG A 42 1.64 2.82 -35.30
N PRO A 43 1.04 2.68 -36.49
CA PRO A 43 -0.36 2.27 -36.63
C PRO A 43 -0.65 1.00 -35.83
N LEU A 44 -1.64 1.07 -34.93
CA LEU A 44 -2.08 -0.08 -34.14
C LEU A 44 -3.35 -0.69 -34.69
N ALA A 45 -3.33 -2.01 -34.88
CA ALA A 45 -4.54 -2.77 -35.19
C ALA A 45 -5.44 -2.88 -33.93
N PRO A 46 -6.78 -2.81 -34.07
CA PRO A 46 -7.69 -3.01 -32.93
C PRO A 46 -7.52 -4.35 -32.21
N SER A 47 -7.06 -5.40 -32.92
CA SER A 47 -6.75 -6.70 -32.32
C SER A 47 -5.60 -6.64 -31.32
N GLN A 48 -4.64 -5.72 -31.49
CA GLN A 48 -3.53 -5.54 -30.55
C GLN A 48 -4.02 -4.95 -29.23
N ILE A 49 -4.91 -3.95 -29.28
CA ILE A 49 -5.60 -3.40 -28.10
C ILE A 49 -6.33 -4.52 -27.34
N THR A 50 -7.10 -5.36 -28.03
CA THR A 50 -7.79 -6.50 -27.41
C THR A 50 -6.82 -7.49 -26.75
N ARG A 51 -5.68 -7.79 -27.39
CA ARG A 51 -4.67 -8.71 -26.82
C ARG A 51 -3.99 -8.14 -25.58
N TRP A 52 -3.72 -6.83 -25.54
CA TRP A 52 -3.26 -6.15 -24.33
C TRP A 52 -4.30 -6.19 -23.22
N GLU A 53 -5.55 -5.85 -23.53
CA GLU A 53 -6.67 -5.79 -22.59
C GLU A 53 -7.13 -7.15 -22.04
N THR A 54 -6.78 -8.24 -22.72
CA THR A 54 -7.01 -9.61 -22.26
C THR A 54 -5.79 -10.21 -21.56
N GLY A 55 -4.67 -9.48 -21.52
CA GLY A 55 -3.40 -9.93 -20.98
C GLY A 55 -2.70 -11.02 -21.81
N GLN A 56 -3.07 -11.18 -23.09
CA GLN A 56 -2.47 -12.14 -24.01
C GLN A 56 -1.12 -11.65 -24.58
N LEU A 57 -0.82 -10.35 -24.48
CA LEU A 57 0.42 -9.76 -24.91
C LEU A 57 0.94 -8.84 -23.79
N PRO A 58 2.23 -8.93 -23.40
CA PRO A 58 2.80 -8.01 -22.43
C PRO A 58 2.78 -6.58 -22.97
N LEU A 59 2.71 -5.62 -22.06
CA LEU A 59 2.65 -4.21 -22.35
C LEU A 59 3.86 -3.50 -21.71
N GLY A 60 4.43 -2.51 -22.39
CA GLY A 60 5.44 -1.62 -21.83
C GLY A 60 4.83 -0.36 -21.21
N ARG A 61 5.62 0.39 -20.43
CA ARG A 61 5.15 1.62 -19.77
C ARG A 61 4.63 2.67 -20.73
N GLU A 62 5.28 2.87 -21.87
CA GLU A 62 4.88 3.85 -22.89
C GLU A 62 3.45 3.64 -23.40
N ALA A 63 3.06 2.38 -23.58
CA ALA A 63 1.70 2.11 -24.00
C ALA A 63 0.67 2.38 -22.89
N ILE A 64 1.04 2.20 -21.61
CA ILE A 64 0.17 2.57 -20.48
C ILE A 64 0.07 4.10 -20.35
N ARG A 65 1.19 4.83 -20.42
CA ARG A 65 1.20 6.31 -20.46
C ARG A 65 0.29 6.84 -21.56
N ARG A 66 0.27 6.15 -22.69
CA ARG A 66 -0.63 6.50 -23.79
C ARG A 66 -2.11 6.27 -23.46
N TYR A 67 -2.45 5.21 -22.73
CA TYR A 67 -3.80 5.07 -22.18
C TYR A 67 -4.15 6.24 -21.26
N GLU A 68 -3.24 6.64 -20.37
CA GLU A 68 -3.46 7.77 -19.47
C GLU A 68 -3.71 9.07 -20.25
N GLN A 69 -2.90 9.36 -21.27
CA GLN A 69 -3.08 10.53 -22.14
C GLN A 69 -4.43 10.53 -22.86
N LEU A 70 -4.79 9.42 -23.51
CA LEU A 70 -6.04 9.31 -24.27
C LEU A 70 -7.28 9.37 -23.37
N LEU A 71 -7.18 8.83 -22.16
CA LEU A 71 -8.28 8.80 -21.20
C LEU A 71 -8.28 10.01 -20.25
N HIS A 72 -7.37 10.97 -20.46
CA HIS A 72 -7.19 12.17 -19.64
C HIS A 72 -7.02 11.84 -18.14
N LEU A 73 -6.27 10.79 -17.83
CA LEU A 73 -5.97 10.37 -16.46
C LEU A 73 -4.74 11.11 -15.93
N THR A 74 -4.60 11.17 -14.61
CA THR A 74 -3.39 11.68 -13.96
C THR A 74 -2.16 10.93 -14.47
N PRO A 75 -1.08 11.62 -14.87
CA PRO A 75 0.14 10.96 -15.32
C PRO A 75 0.67 9.95 -14.29
N GLU A 76 1.19 8.83 -14.79
CA GLU A 76 1.77 7.75 -14.00
C GLU A 76 0.80 7.03 -13.04
N SER A 77 -0.51 7.29 -13.12
CA SER A 77 -1.51 6.68 -12.24
C SER A 77 -1.78 5.21 -12.56
N LEU A 78 -1.88 4.85 -13.85
CA LEU A 78 -2.00 3.47 -14.29
C LEU A 78 -0.63 2.79 -14.34
N VAL A 79 0.44 3.53 -14.71
CA VAL A 79 1.82 2.99 -14.76
C VAL A 79 2.23 2.48 -13.38
N SER A 80 2.05 3.27 -12.33
CA SER A 80 2.45 2.88 -10.97
C SER A 80 1.69 1.64 -10.49
N VAL A 81 0.38 1.59 -10.70
CA VAL A 81 -0.43 0.41 -10.33
C VAL A 81 -0.02 -0.83 -11.11
N ALA A 82 0.30 -0.68 -12.39
CA ALA A 82 0.76 -1.79 -13.22
C ALA A 82 2.17 -2.27 -12.82
N ASP A 83 3.09 -1.36 -12.50
CA ASP A 83 4.40 -1.69 -11.95
C ASP A 83 4.29 -2.43 -10.62
N THR A 84 3.49 -1.92 -9.68
CA THR A 84 3.20 -2.58 -8.41
C THR A 84 2.66 -3.99 -8.64
N THR A 85 1.68 -4.14 -9.54
CA THR A 85 1.09 -5.44 -9.89
C THR A 85 2.13 -6.40 -10.45
N MET A 86 2.99 -5.95 -11.35
CA MET A 86 4.09 -6.77 -11.89
C MET A 86 5.07 -7.20 -10.80
N ARG A 87 5.45 -6.26 -9.93
CA ARG A 87 6.36 -6.49 -8.80
C ARG A 87 5.87 -7.63 -7.91
N TYR A 88 4.55 -7.73 -7.71
CA TYR A 88 3.91 -8.75 -6.87
C TYR A 88 3.71 -10.12 -7.54
N ALA A 89 3.86 -10.20 -8.86
CA ALA A 89 3.60 -11.43 -9.62
C ALA A 89 4.84 -12.21 -10.04
N ALA A 90 5.98 -11.55 -10.19
CA ALA A 90 7.21 -12.21 -10.61
C ALA A 90 8.38 -11.50 -9.96
N ASP A 91 9.30 -12.27 -9.38
CA ASP A 91 10.46 -11.89 -8.56
C ASP A 91 11.17 -10.60 -9.01
N GLY A 92 10.60 -9.44 -8.67
CA GLY A 92 11.14 -8.14 -9.06
C GLY A 92 10.94 -7.75 -10.53
N ALA A 93 10.10 -8.47 -11.29
CA ALA A 93 9.77 -8.12 -12.67
C ALA A 93 9.21 -6.70 -12.76
N SER A 94 9.74 -5.92 -13.70
CA SER A 94 9.29 -4.57 -14.01
C SER A 94 8.63 -4.57 -15.38
N LEU A 95 7.70 -3.63 -15.60
CA LEU A 95 7.32 -3.30 -16.97
C LEU A 95 8.56 -2.86 -17.74
N ARG A 96 8.66 -3.30 -19.00
CA ARG A 96 9.75 -2.87 -19.88
C ARG A 96 9.51 -1.43 -20.30
N SER A 97 10.56 -0.62 -20.24
CA SER A 97 10.63 0.66 -20.95
C SER A 97 11.11 0.36 -22.37
N SER A 98 10.28 0.62 -23.38
CA SER A 98 10.61 0.41 -24.80
C SER A 98 11.26 1.64 -25.44
N HIS A 99 11.87 2.53 -24.65
CA HIS A 99 12.44 3.76 -25.19
C HIS A 99 13.65 3.41 -26.08
N GLU A 100 13.53 3.68 -27.38
CA GLU A 100 14.70 3.95 -28.24
C GLU A 100 15.27 5.26 -27.69
N THR A 101 16.28 5.16 -26.84
CA THR A 101 16.82 6.30 -26.07
C THR A 101 17.74 7.15 -26.92
N ASP A 102 17.47 8.45 -26.97
CA ASP A 102 18.49 9.46 -27.26
C ASP A 102 19.25 9.72 -25.95
N ASP A 103 20.44 9.12 -25.82
CA ASP A 103 21.17 9.11 -24.55
C ASP A 103 21.58 10.53 -24.10
N ASP A 104 21.83 11.45 -25.03
CA ASP A 104 22.18 12.82 -24.72
C ASP A 104 20.99 13.59 -24.11
N LEU A 105 19.80 13.44 -24.69
CA LEU A 105 18.58 14.05 -24.15
C LEU A 105 18.22 13.49 -22.78
N ASP A 106 18.32 12.16 -22.60
CA ASP A 106 18.05 11.52 -21.32
C ASP A 106 19.06 11.94 -20.25
N ARG A 107 20.33 12.18 -20.62
CA ARG A 107 21.35 12.69 -19.71
C ARG A 107 21.03 14.12 -19.27
N VAL A 108 20.65 15.00 -20.19
CA VAL A 108 20.22 16.38 -19.87
C VAL A 108 19.01 16.35 -18.93
N ARG A 109 18.02 15.50 -19.23
CA ARG A 109 16.84 15.32 -18.39
C ARG A 109 17.20 14.80 -17.00
N LEU A 110 18.10 13.83 -16.89
CA LEU A 110 18.57 13.31 -15.60
C LEU A 110 19.20 14.43 -14.76
N PHE A 111 20.13 15.21 -15.32
CA PHE A 111 20.75 16.31 -14.58
C PHE A 111 19.75 17.36 -14.12
N HIS A 112 18.80 17.74 -14.99
CA HIS A 112 17.72 18.64 -14.61
C HIS A 112 16.86 18.08 -13.46
N MET A 113 16.53 16.78 -13.48
CA MET A 113 15.78 16.16 -12.40
C MET A 113 16.58 16.07 -11.09
N LEU A 114 17.89 15.80 -11.17
CA LEU A 114 18.76 15.79 -10.00
C LEU A 114 18.86 17.18 -9.35
N ASP A 115 19.00 18.23 -10.16
CA ASP A 115 19.02 19.61 -9.69
C ASP A 115 17.73 19.93 -8.91
N ARG A 116 16.55 19.65 -9.50
CA ARG A 116 15.25 19.84 -8.83
C ARG A 116 15.12 19.08 -7.52
N VAL A 117 15.60 17.83 -7.47
CA VAL A 117 15.49 16.97 -6.27
C VAL A 117 16.40 17.45 -5.15
N THR A 118 17.60 17.92 -5.49
CA THR A 118 18.53 18.49 -4.50
C THR A 118 18.21 19.94 -4.12
N GLY A 119 17.40 20.62 -4.95
CA GLY A 119 16.84 21.95 -4.67
C GLY A 119 15.57 21.90 -3.81
N ALA A 120 14.88 23.04 -3.76
CA ALA A 120 13.61 23.21 -3.00
C ALA A 120 12.35 23.07 -3.87
N ASP A 121 12.49 22.68 -5.15
CA ASP A 121 11.39 22.63 -6.10
C ASP A 121 10.38 21.55 -5.72
N ALA A 122 9.08 21.83 -5.79
CA ALA A 122 8.06 20.80 -5.60
C ALA A 122 8.17 19.71 -6.69
N LEU A 123 8.10 18.45 -6.27
CA LEU A 123 8.10 17.28 -7.16
C LEU A 123 6.75 16.57 -7.09
N SER A 124 6.18 16.30 -8.26
CA SER A 124 5.04 15.40 -8.38
C SER A 124 5.47 13.93 -8.28
N GLY A 125 4.55 13.00 -8.04
CA GLY A 125 4.90 11.58 -8.14
C GLY A 125 5.33 11.17 -9.56
N ALA A 126 4.87 11.88 -10.60
CA ALA A 126 5.35 11.68 -11.97
C ALA A 126 6.80 12.12 -12.17
N ASP A 127 7.23 13.20 -11.51
CA ASP A 127 8.63 13.63 -11.47
C ASP A 127 9.51 12.54 -10.83
N TRP A 128 9.08 11.98 -9.70
CA TRP A 128 9.78 10.88 -9.03
C TRP A 128 9.85 9.61 -9.87
N SER A 129 8.76 9.25 -10.55
CA SER A 129 8.76 8.13 -11.50
C SER A 129 9.77 8.39 -12.61
N SER A 130 9.74 9.58 -13.23
CA SER A 130 10.68 9.96 -14.29
C SER A 130 12.14 9.92 -13.85
N LEU A 131 12.48 10.45 -12.68
CA LEU A 131 13.84 10.43 -12.15
C LEU A 131 14.32 8.98 -11.96
N THR A 132 13.53 8.19 -11.23
CA THR A 132 13.93 6.82 -10.87
C THR A 132 13.94 5.86 -12.05
N GLU A 133 13.21 6.18 -13.13
CA GLU A 133 13.35 5.50 -14.42
C GLU A 133 14.67 5.81 -15.12
N LEU A 134 15.06 7.08 -15.19
CA LEU A 134 16.34 7.49 -15.79
C LEU A 134 17.52 6.90 -15.03
N VAL A 135 17.42 6.81 -13.71
CA VAL A 135 18.39 6.13 -12.83
C VAL A 135 18.38 4.63 -13.09
N ALA A 136 17.21 3.97 -13.05
CA ALA A 136 17.13 2.52 -13.24
C ALA A 136 17.61 2.04 -14.62
N ALA A 137 17.51 2.89 -15.64
CA ALA A 137 18.04 2.63 -16.98
C ALA A 137 19.58 2.65 -17.04
N ARG A 138 20.26 3.13 -15.98
CA ARG A 138 21.73 3.29 -15.93
C ARG A 138 22.32 2.61 -14.69
N PRO A 139 22.46 1.27 -14.67
CA PRO A 139 22.96 0.53 -13.51
C PRO A 139 24.35 0.95 -13.02
N GLN A 140 25.15 1.56 -13.90
CA GLN A 140 26.51 2.08 -13.62
C GLN A 140 26.51 3.57 -13.27
N LEU A 141 25.34 4.20 -13.08
CA LEU A 141 25.26 5.61 -12.71
C LEU A 141 25.81 5.80 -11.29
N GLU A 142 26.94 6.48 -11.22
CA GLU A 142 27.52 6.98 -9.97
C GLU A 142 27.25 8.48 -9.85
N LEU A 143 26.70 8.91 -8.71
CA LEU A 143 26.48 10.32 -8.42
C LEU A 143 27.58 10.82 -7.50
N TYR A 144 28.22 11.92 -7.88
CA TYR A 144 29.23 12.59 -7.07
C TYR A 144 28.75 14.00 -6.69
N PRO A 145 28.81 14.39 -5.41
CA PRO A 145 29.20 13.57 -4.26
C PRO A 145 28.15 12.51 -3.87
N SER A 146 28.58 11.43 -3.20
CA SER A 146 27.70 10.30 -2.81
C SER A 146 26.48 10.72 -1.98
N LYS A 147 26.60 11.81 -1.21
CA LYS A 147 25.49 12.41 -0.44
C LYS A 147 24.25 12.77 -1.27
N ILE A 148 24.35 12.83 -2.60
CA ILE A 148 23.19 13.02 -3.47
C ILE A 148 22.21 11.85 -3.33
N TRP A 149 22.68 10.61 -3.24
CA TRP A 149 21.80 9.45 -3.05
C TRP A 149 21.04 9.50 -1.74
N LEU A 150 21.72 9.92 -0.67
CA LEU A 150 21.10 10.15 0.63
C LEU A 150 20.03 11.25 0.54
N ALA A 151 20.35 12.40 -0.07
CA ALA A 151 19.38 13.49 -0.23
C ALA A 151 18.13 13.09 -1.05
N ILE A 152 18.31 12.30 -2.11
CA ILE A 152 17.21 11.74 -2.91
C ILE A 152 16.34 10.83 -2.03
N THR A 153 16.99 9.94 -1.25
CA THR A 153 16.31 8.96 -0.39
C THR A 153 15.53 9.64 0.73
N ASP A 154 16.18 10.51 1.51
CA ASP A 154 15.59 11.20 2.65
C ASP A 154 14.39 12.02 2.21
N ARG A 155 14.54 12.80 1.13
CA ARG A 155 13.46 13.60 0.57
C ARG A 155 12.29 12.73 0.11
N LEU A 156 12.55 11.62 -0.54
CA LEU A 156 11.50 10.71 -1.02
C LEU A 156 10.73 10.09 0.15
N LEU A 157 11.44 9.64 1.20
CA LEU A 157 10.83 9.09 2.43
C LEU A 157 10.04 10.16 3.19
N ASP A 158 10.54 11.39 3.27
CA ASP A 158 9.83 12.50 3.89
C ASP A 158 8.55 12.86 3.15
N GLU A 159 8.60 12.96 1.81
CA GLU A 159 7.40 13.23 1.00
C GLU A 159 6.40 12.06 1.03
N MET A 160 6.84 10.82 1.28
CA MET A 160 5.93 9.68 1.46
C MET A 160 5.04 9.81 2.70
N VAL A 161 5.49 10.52 3.74
CA VAL A 161 4.69 10.75 4.96
C VAL A 161 3.44 11.58 4.66
N ASP A 162 3.57 12.54 3.74
CA ASP A 162 2.50 13.49 3.38
C ASP A 162 1.65 12.99 2.20
N ALA A 163 2.19 12.06 1.40
CA ALA A 163 1.51 11.55 0.22
C ALA A 163 0.41 10.53 0.57
N VAL A 164 -0.68 10.55 -0.20
CA VAL A 164 -1.81 9.61 -0.05
C VAL A 164 -2.24 9.04 -1.40
N GLY A 165 -2.86 7.86 -1.39
CA GLY A 165 -3.41 7.23 -2.59
C GLY A 165 -2.35 7.01 -3.68
N ILE A 166 -2.58 7.55 -4.89
CA ILE A 166 -1.70 7.32 -6.04
C ILE A 166 -0.35 8.05 -5.91
N GLU A 167 -0.33 9.23 -5.30
CA GLU A 167 0.90 10.01 -5.07
C GLU A 167 1.85 9.29 -4.11
N TRP A 168 1.27 8.61 -3.11
CA TRP A 168 2.01 7.72 -2.21
C TRP A 168 2.56 6.53 -2.96
N LEU A 169 1.73 5.88 -3.80
CA LEU A 169 2.15 4.70 -4.57
C LEU A 169 3.30 5.03 -5.54
N GLN A 170 3.23 6.19 -6.20
CA GLN A 170 4.28 6.67 -7.10
C GLN A 170 5.63 6.82 -6.37
N ARG A 171 5.63 7.42 -5.17
CA ARG A 171 6.83 7.56 -4.34
C ARG A 171 7.34 6.23 -3.80
N GLN A 172 6.42 5.34 -3.41
CA GLN A 172 6.77 3.99 -2.98
C GLN A 172 7.44 3.18 -4.11
N GLU A 173 6.93 3.26 -5.34
CA GLU A 173 7.54 2.60 -6.50
C GLU A 173 8.88 3.24 -6.87
N ALA A 174 9.00 4.56 -6.79
CA ALA A 174 10.27 5.26 -6.96
C ALA A 174 11.31 4.75 -5.95
N MET A 175 10.94 4.64 -4.68
CA MET A 175 11.84 4.13 -3.63
C MET A 175 12.19 2.66 -3.85
N SER A 176 11.22 1.85 -4.28
CA SER A 176 11.42 0.46 -4.66
C SER A 176 12.39 0.30 -5.84
N ARG A 177 12.50 1.27 -6.75
CA ARG A 177 13.52 1.28 -7.82
C ARG A 177 14.91 1.63 -7.27
N LEU A 178 15.02 2.61 -6.37
CA LEU A 178 16.28 2.98 -5.73
C LEU A 178 16.88 1.82 -4.91
N LEU A 179 16.05 1.12 -4.11
CA LEU A 179 16.47 -0.06 -3.33
C LEU A 179 17.00 -1.21 -4.20
N ARG A 180 16.58 -1.28 -5.48
CA ARG A 180 17.06 -2.28 -6.43
C ARG A 180 18.30 -1.82 -7.20
N HIS A 181 18.51 -0.52 -7.35
CA HIS A 181 19.59 0.06 -8.13
C HIS A 181 20.96 -0.23 -7.49
N PRO A 182 21.95 -0.79 -8.21
CA PRO A 182 23.23 -1.20 -7.63
C PRO A 182 23.97 -0.07 -6.89
N ALA A 183 24.03 1.12 -7.46
CA ALA A 183 24.77 2.24 -6.87
C ALA A 183 24.00 3.03 -5.80
N ALA A 184 22.66 2.93 -5.77
CA ALA A 184 21.83 3.69 -4.82
C ALA A 184 21.34 2.83 -3.65
N ARG A 185 21.41 1.50 -3.78
CA ARG A 185 20.86 0.54 -2.81
C ARG A 185 21.38 0.77 -1.40
N HIS A 186 22.67 1.04 -1.25
CA HIS A 186 23.29 1.21 0.06
C HIS A 186 22.67 2.40 0.80
N ASP A 187 22.72 3.60 0.22
CA ASP A 187 22.13 4.81 0.81
C ASP A 187 20.61 4.67 0.99
N ALA A 188 19.92 4.02 0.04
CA ALA A 188 18.49 3.75 0.13
C ALA A 188 18.12 2.84 1.32
N VAL A 189 18.93 1.81 1.59
CA VAL A 189 18.77 0.92 2.74
C VAL A 189 19.06 1.66 4.04
N GLU A 190 20.15 2.43 4.08
CA GLU A 190 20.51 3.22 5.26
C GLU A 190 19.43 4.25 5.60
N GLY A 191 18.90 4.98 4.61
CA GLY A 191 17.80 5.92 4.80
C GLY A 191 16.54 5.24 5.34
N CYS A 192 16.12 4.11 4.76
CA CYS A 192 14.99 3.34 5.29
C CYS A 192 15.22 2.90 6.75
N ILE A 193 16.41 2.44 7.10
CA ILE A 193 16.75 2.03 8.47
C ILE A 193 16.76 3.23 9.42
N ALA A 194 17.34 4.35 9.01
CA ALA A 194 17.39 5.58 9.80
C ALA A 194 15.98 6.09 10.12
N HIS A 195 15.12 6.21 9.10
CA HIS A 195 13.72 6.61 9.28
C HIS A 195 12.92 5.63 10.14
N ALA A 196 13.17 4.32 10.02
CA ALA A 196 12.46 3.33 10.81
C ALA A 196 12.97 3.22 12.26
N SER A 197 14.24 3.60 12.52
CA SER A 197 14.86 3.59 13.84
C SER A 197 14.63 4.88 14.62
N ASP A 198 14.25 5.96 13.94
CA ASP A 198 13.97 7.25 14.56
C ASP A 198 12.66 7.17 15.37
N PRO A 199 12.70 7.31 16.71
CA PRO A 199 11.51 7.27 17.55
C PRO A 199 10.58 8.48 17.34
N THR A 200 11.08 9.52 16.65
CA THR A 200 10.30 10.70 16.26
C THR A 200 9.71 10.57 14.86
N SER A 201 10.07 9.53 14.10
CA SER A 201 9.54 9.30 12.76
C SER A 201 8.04 9.03 12.80
N LEU A 202 7.33 9.74 11.93
CA LEU A 202 5.89 9.62 11.76
C LEU A 202 5.51 8.33 11.01
N SER A 203 6.43 7.79 10.22
CA SER A 203 6.22 6.63 9.36
C SER A 203 7.32 5.59 9.62
N ILE A 204 7.00 4.58 10.43
CA ILE A 204 7.91 3.47 10.75
C ILE A 204 7.64 2.25 9.86
N VAL A 205 6.35 1.97 9.58
CA VAL A 205 5.94 0.74 8.89
C VAL A 205 6.38 0.78 7.43
N GLU A 206 6.21 1.92 6.76
CA GLU A 206 6.48 2.09 5.34
C GLU A 206 7.98 1.96 4.98
N PRO A 207 8.93 2.70 5.59
CA PRO A 207 10.35 2.52 5.27
C PRO A 207 10.85 1.12 5.62
N LEU A 208 10.33 0.50 6.67
CA LEU A 208 10.74 -0.83 7.09
C LEU A 208 10.17 -1.92 6.16
N SER A 209 8.90 -1.81 5.75
CA SER A 209 8.29 -2.76 4.81
C SER A 209 8.94 -2.68 3.42
N LEU A 210 9.35 -1.47 2.98
CA LEU A 210 10.08 -1.23 1.74
C LEU A 210 11.38 -2.03 1.61
N LEU A 211 12.03 -2.39 2.73
CA LEU A 211 13.23 -3.23 2.73
C LEU A 211 13.00 -4.61 2.09
N ASN A 212 11.76 -5.02 1.86
CA ASN A 212 11.46 -6.20 1.06
C ASN A 212 11.99 -6.14 -0.39
N ASN A 213 12.23 -4.96 -0.94
CA ASN A 213 12.67 -4.78 -2.33
C ASN A 213 14.16 -5.07 -2.56
N THR A 214 14.92 -5.46 -1.54
CA THR A 214 16.37 -5.68 -1.63
C THR A 214 16.80 -6.98 -0.95
N GLN A 215 17.90 -7.55 -1.46
CA GLN A 215 18.64 -8.69 -0.89
C GLN A 215 19.83 -8.23 -0.01
N ASP A 216 19.93 -6.92 0.25
CA ASP A 216 21.02 -6.37 1.03
C ASP A 216 21.13 -7.02 2.43
N PRO A 217 22.31 -7.55 2.83
CA PRO A 217 22.49 -8.20 4.13
C PRO A 217 22.23 -7.28 5.32
N VAL A 218 22.47 -5.97 5.20
CA VAL A 218 22.17 -4.99 6.25
C VAL A 218 20.66 -4.86 6.44
N ALA A 219 19.92 -4.79 5.33
CA ALA A 219 18.46 -4.77 5.36
C ALA A 219 17.88 -6.06 5.98
N ASN A 220 18.39 -7.23 5.59
CA ASN A 220 17.95 -8.51 6.17
C ASN A 220 18.21 -8.59 7.68
N ARG A 221 19.42 -8.19 8.11
CA ARG A 221 19.80 -8.18 9.53
C ARG A 221 18.90 -7.26 10.33
N TYR A 222 18.60 -6.07 9.81
CA TYR A 222 17.72 -5.11 10.47
C TYR A 222 16.28 -5.64 10.60
N VAL A 223 15.72 -6.24 9.54
CA VAL A 223 14.39 -6.86 9.58
C VAL A 223 14.35 -7.99 10.61
N LEU A 224 15.33 -8.89 10.63
CA LEU A 224 15.37 -9.97 11.64
C LEU A 224 15.52 -9.43 13.07
N ARG A 225 16.34 -8.41 13.28
CA ARG A 225 16.50 -7.74 14.57
C ARG A 225 15.17 -7.19 15.09
N GLN A 226 14.34 -6.63 14.21
CA GLN A 226 13.02 -6.10 14.57
C GLN A 226 11.98 -7.21 14.84
N LEU A 227 12.19 -8.44 14.37
CA LEU A 227 11.37 -9.59 14.78
C LEU A 227 11.80 -10.15 16.14
N GLU A 228 13.10 -10.17 16.41
CA GLU A 228 13.68 -10.71 17.65
C GLU A 228 13.51 -9.72 18.81
N HIS A 229 13.75 -8.44 18.56
CA HIS A 229 13.73 -7.34 19.52
C HIS A 229 13.09 -6.09 18.86
N PRO A 230 11.75 -6.07 18.71
CA PRO A 230 11.07 -4.94 18.10
C PRO A 230 11.21 -3.67 18.94
N ASP A 231 11.47 -2.53 18.28
CA ASP A 231 11.45 -1.20 18.94
C ASP A 231 10.02 -0.77 19.32
N GLY A 232 9.02 -1.47 18.79
CA GLY A 232 7.60 -1.29 19.09
C GLY A 232 6.72 -2.09 18.14
N GLU A 233 5.41 -2.11 18.42
CA GLU A 233 4.44 -2.90 17.64
C GLU A 233 4.44 -2.53 16.15
N ARG A 234 4.63 -1.25 15.80
CA ARG A 234 4.73 -0.80 14.40
C ARG A 234 5.99 -1.29 13.70
N ALA A 235 7.12 -1.33 14.41
CA ALA A 235 8.37 -1.86 13.85
C ALA A 235 8.25 -3.36 13.59
N LEU A 236 7.61 -4.10 14.52
CA LEU A 236 7.28 -5.51 14.34
C LEU A 236 6.34 -5.73 13.15
N GLU A 237 5.28 -4.92 13.01
CA GLU A 237 4.35 -4.98 11.89
C GLU A 237 5.07 -4.77 10.56
N GLY A 238 5.86 -3.69 10.44
CA GLY A 238 6.67 -3.44 9.24
C GLY A 238 7.63 -4.58 8.93
N ALA A 239 8.20 -5.23 9.96
CA ALA A 239 9.20 -6.27 9.78
C ALA A 239 8.54 -7.53 9.24
N LEU A 240 7.37 -7.90 9.76
CA LEU A 240 6.58 -9.00 9.25
C LEU A 240 6.09 -8.74 7.82
N GLN A 241 5.67 -7.51 7.49
CA GLN A 241 5.34 -7.13 6.10
C GLN A 241 6.56 -7.31 5.18
N ALA A 242 7.74 -6.88 5.62
CA ALA A 242 8.96 -7.07 4.85
C ALA A 242 9.29 -8.56 4.64
N VAL A 243 9.16 -9.37 5.70
CA VAL A 243 9.43 -10.82 5.70
C VAL A 243 8.57 -11.57 4.70
N ILE A 244 7.25 -11.34 4.68
CA ILE A 244 6.31 -12.07 3.81
C ILE A 244 6.83 -12.10 2.35
N ARG A 245 7.34 -10.96 1.90
CA ARG A 245 7.87 -10.81 0.55
C ARG A 245 9.32 -11.25 0.42
N LYS A 246 10.22 -10.94 1.37
CA LYS A 246 11.60 -11.45 1.37
C LYS A 246 11.65 -12.97 1.30
N VAL A 247 10.77 -13.65 2.03
CA VAL A 247 10.63 -15.12 1.99
C VAL A 247 10.13 -15.58 0.64
N SER A 248 9.12 -14.93 0.07
CA SER A 248 8.60 -15.27 -1.26
C SER A 248 9.67 -15.14 -2.33
N GLN A 249 10.59 -14.18 -2.19
CA GLN A 249 11.68 -13.90 -3.14
C GLN A 249 13.01 -14.58 -2.77
N GLN A 250 13.04 -15.41 -1.72
CA GLN A 250 14.25 -16.08 -1.24
C GLN A 250 15.42 -15.12 -0.93
N HIS A 251 15.11 -13.95 -0.37
CA HIS A 251 16.11 -12.94 -0.01
C HIS A 251 16.92 -13.29 1.23
N PHE A 252 16.42 -14.20 2.07
CA PHE A 252 17.15 -14.68 3.24
C PHE A 252 18.03 -15.87 2.88
N HIS A 253 19.28 -15.85 3.34
CA HIS A 253 20.13 -17.03 3.24
C HIS A 253 19.73 -18.09 4.28
N HIS A 254 20.37 -19.26 4.23
CA HIS A 254 19.96 -20.42 5.04
C HIS A 254 19.97 -20.16 6.55
N GLN A 255 21.04 -19.56 7.09
CA GLN A 255 21.12 -19.22 8.52
C GLN A 255 20.10 -18.15 8.94
N GLU A 256 19.86 -17.14 8.11
CA GLU A 256 18.82 -16.13 8.34
C GLU A 256 17.43 -16.77 8.37
N SER A 257 17.19 -17.75 7.50
CA SER A 257 15.91 -18.46 7.44
C SER A 257 15.71 -19.34 8.67
N ILE A 258 16.75 -19.94 9.24
CA ILE A 258 16.67 -20.67 10.53
C ILE A 258 16.28 -19.71 11.66
N ARG A 259 16.93 -18.54 11.74
CA ARG A 259 16.57 -17.51 12.73
C ARG A 259 15.12 -17.05 12.55
N LEU A 260 14.71 -16.83 11.31
CA LEU A 260 13.34 -16.45 10.98
C LEU A 260 12.32 -17.49 11.47
N VAL A 261 12.57 -18.79 11.25
CA VAL A 261 11.71 -19.86 11.79
C VAL A 261 11.58 -19.74 13.31
N ALA A 262 12.69 -19.54 14.02
CA ALA A 262 12.66 -19.38 15.48
C ALA A 262 11.84 -18.15 15.91
N SER A 263 12.05 -16.99 15.29
CA SER A 263 11.30 -15.76 15.61
C SER A 263 9.81 -15.90 15.34
N LEU A 264 9.44 -16.45 14.18
CA LEU A 264 8.04 -16.72 13.83
C LEU A 264 7.39 -17.71 14.79
N THR A 265 8.12 -18.75 15.21
CA THR A 265 7.65 -19.72 16.22
C THR A 265 7.38 -19.03 17.55
N SER A 266 8.29 -18.16 18.00
CA SER A 266 8.10 -17.41 19.24
C SER A 266 6.86 -16.53 19.17
N LEU A 267 6.67 -15.78 18.07
CA LEU A 267 5.53 -14.88 17.90
C LEU A 267 4.19 -15.63 17.86
N MET A 268 4.14 -16.78 17.19
CA MET A 268 2.92 -17.60 17.11
C MET A 268 2.56 -18.28 18.42
N ASN A 269 3.54 -18.57 19.27
CA ASN A 269 3.33 -19.23 20.57
C ASN A 269 3.14 -18.26 21.73
N ASP A 270 3.37 -16.96 21.51
CA ASP A 270 3.13 -15.92 22.50
C ASP A 270 1.63 -15.54 22.53
N ALA A 271 0.97 -15.84 23.64
CA ALA A 271 -0.44 -15.53 23.85
C ALA A 271 -0.74 -14.02 23.94
N SER A 272 0.29 -13.19 24.11
CA SER A 272 0.17 -11.73 24.12
C SER A 272 0.25 -11.08 22.73
N THR A 273 0.60 -11.87 21.70
CA THR A 273 0.67 -11.38 20.32
C THR A 273 -0.70 -10.91 19.83
N SER A 274 -0.76 -9.68 19.31
CA SER A 274 -2.00 -9.14 18.76
C SER A 274 -2.45 -9.93 17.52
N GLY A 275 -3.76 -10.05 17.31
CA GLY A 275 -4.30 -10.86 16.20
C GLY A 275 -3.82 -10.42 14.81
N ALA A 276 -3.55 -9.13 14.62
CA ALA A 276 -3.01 -8.61 13.37
C ALA A 276 -1.55 -9.05 13.13
N VAL A 277 -0.71 -8.96 14.17
CA VAL A 277 0.69 -9.44 14.13
C VAL A 277 0.71 -10.95 13.92
N LEU A 278 -0.16 -11.70 14.61
CA LEU A 278 -0.27 -13.14 14.45
C LEU A 278 -0.65 -13.53 13.01
N ALA A 279 -1.58 -12.82 12.39
CA ALA A 279 -1.98 -13.08 11.00
C ALA A 279 -0.80 -12.89 10.01
N LEU A 280 0.01 -11.85 10.21
CA LEU A 280 1.21 -11.62 9.41
C LEU A 280 2.30 -12.68 9.65
N ALA A 281 2.53 -13.07 10.90
CA ALA A 281 3.48 -14.13 11.26
C ALA A 281 3.08 -15.48 10.65
N VAL A 282 1.79 -15.82 10.69
CA VAL A 282 1.23 -17.01 10.05
C VAL A 282 1.43 -16.96 8.52
N GLU A 283 1.16 -15.83 7.87
CA GLU A 283 1.36 -15.71 6.43
C GLU A 283 2.85 -15.82 6.05
N ALA A 284 3.75 -15.19 6.80
CA ALA A 284 5.19 -15.35 6.63
C ALA A 284 5.63 -16.82 6.75
N GLY A 285 5.15 -17.52 7.79
CA GLY A 285 5.41 -18.95 7.98
C GLY A 285 4.88 -19.80 6.82
N ARG A 286 3.68 -19.53 6.31
CA ARG A 286 3.13 -20.24 5.15
C ARG A 286 3.94 -20.04 3.88
N ARG A 287 4.49 -18.84 3.65
CA ARG A 287 5.37 -18.60 2.50
C ARG A 287 6.66 -19.39 2.64
N LEU A 288 7.20 -19.47 3.86
CA LEU A 288 8.41 -20.21 4.14
C LEU A 288 8.21 -21.71 3.95
N SER A 289 7.08 -22.27 4.39
CA SER A 289 6.77 -23.70 4.20
C SER A 289 6.54 -24.11 2.74
N ARG A 290 6.34 -23.18 1.81
CA ARG A 290 6.31 -23.49 0.37
C ARG A 290 7.69 -23.75 -0.21
N GLN A 291 8.75 -23.36 0.49
CA GLN A 291 10.11 -23.66 0.07
C GLN A 291 10.45 -25.12 0.43
N PRO A 292 11.05 -25.90 -0.48
CA PRO A 292 11.32 -27.33 -0.25
C PRO A 292 12.12 -27.61 1.02
N SER A 293 13.07 -26.74 1.36
CA SER A 293 13.93 -26.86 2.55
C SER A 293 13.17 -26.73 3.87
N TYR A 294 11.96 -26.16 3.87
CA TYR A 294 11.22 -25.80 5.08
C TYR A 294 9.80 -26.40 5.14
N ALA A 295 9.38 -27.15 4.11
CA ALA A 295 8.02 -27.69 3.99
C ALA A 295 7.59 -28.62 5.13
N GLY A 296 8.54 -29.34 5.76
CA GLY A 296 8.27 -30.19 6.92
C GLY A 296 8.54 -29.53 8.27
N VAL A 297 9.55 -28.65 8.36
CA VAL A 297 10.02 -28.08 9.64
C VAL A 297 9.03 -27.06 10.19
N VAL A 298 8.56 -26.18 9.31
CA VAL A 298 7.73 -25.03 9.67
C VAL A 298 6.37 -25.48 10.23
N PRO A 299 5.59 -26.36 9.57
CA PRO A 299 4.32 -26.83 10.14
C PRO A 299 4.49 -27.57 11.47
N LEU A 300 5.55 -28.37 11.63
CA LEU A 300 5.78 -29.15 12.85
C LEU A 300 6.11 -28.27 14.06
N GLN A 301 6.86 -27.19 13.87
CA GLN A 301 7.28 -26.30 14.97
C GLN A 301 6.23 -25.25 15.34
N LEU A 302 5.31 -24.93 14.42
CA LEU A 302 4.38 -23.80 14.55
C LEU A 302 2.96 -24.17 15.01
N HIS A 303 2.61 -25.45 15.13
CA HIS A 303 1.22 -25.89 15.30
C HIS A 303 0.85 -26.29 16.75
N THR A 304 1.21 -25.50 17.75
CA THR A 304 0.95 -25.87 19.15
C THR A 304 -0.36 -25.31 19.74
N GLY A 305 -1.01 -24.31 19.11
CA GLY A 305 -2.23 -23.68 19.63
C GLY A 305 -3.43 -23.67 18.67
N PRO A 306 -4.69 -23.72 19.16
CA PRO A 306 -5.90 -23.78 18.32
C PRO A 306 -6.08 -22.51 17.46
N VAL A 307 -5.81 -21.33 18.01
CA VAL A 307 -5.91 -20.04 17.28
C VAL A 307 -4.93 -19.99 16.12
N VAL A 308 -3.69 -20.44 16.32
CA VAL A 308 -2.66 -20.52 15.27
C VAL A 308 -3.07 -21.54 14.22
N HIS A 309 -3.61 -22.69 14.65
CA HIS A 309 -4.09 -23.73 13.74
C HIS A 309 -5.23 -23.23 12.84
N ASP A 310 -6.23 -22.56 13.42
CA ASP A 310 -7.33 -21.96 12.68
C ASP A 310 -6.80 -20.88 11.73
N ALA A 311 -5.95 -19.98 12.24
CA ALA A 311 -5.32 -18.94 11.45
C ALA A 311 -4.47 -19.53 10.31
N TRP A 312 -3.81 -20.68 10.51
CA TRP A 312 -2.97 -21.39 9.53
C TRP A 312 -3.76 -22.19 8.51
N THR A 313 -4.88 -22.79 8.89
CA THR A 313 -5.74 -23.59 7.99
C THR A 313 -6.68 -22.73 7.15
N ALA A 314 -7.24 -21.66 7.73
CA ALA A 314 -8.29 -20.86 7.08
C ALA A 314 -7.87 -20.20 5.76
N ARG A 315 -6.56 -19.96 5.53
CA ARG A 315 -5.98 -19.24 4.38
C ARG A 315 -6.56 -17.83 4.11
N ARG A 316 -7.51 -17.38 4.94
CA ARG A 316 -8.32 -16.16 4.85
C ARG A 316 -8.77 -15.78 6.25
N SER A 317 -9.11 -14.50 6.44
CA SER A 317 -9.65 -14.00 7.71
C SER A 317 -11.12 -14.38 7.97
N ALA A 318 -11.79 -15.02 7.00
CA ALA A 318 -13.19 -15.45 7.08
C ALA A 318 -13.40 -16.81 6.38
N GLU A 319 -14.55 -17.46 6.63
CA GLU A 319 -14.92 -18.71 5.96
C GLU A 319 -14.88 -18.54 4.43
N PRO A 320 -14.20 -19.43 3.67
CA PRO A 320 -13.95 -19.24 2.23
C PRO A 320 -15.21 -19.04 1.39
N THR A 321 -16.27 -19.78 1.70
CA THR A 321 -17.58 -19.73 1.04
C THR A 321 -18.25 -18.38 1.27
N ALA A 322 -18.27 -17.90 2.52
CA ALA A 322 -18.84 -16.60 2.89
C ALA A 322 -18.08 -15.44 2.22
N ALA A 323 -16.74 -15.48 2.24
CA ALA A 323 -15.90 -14.47 1.60
C ALA A 323 -16.15 -14.38 0.07
N GLN A 324 -16.23 -15.54 -0.61
CA GLN A 324 -16.54 -15.61 -2.05
C GLN A 324 -17.93 -15.05 -2.36
N VAL A 325 -18.95 -15.45 -1.59
CA VAL A 325 -20.33 -15.00 -1.79
C VAL A 325 -20.47 -13.49 -1.58
N VAL A 326 -19.88 -12.95 -0.51
CA VAL A 326 -19.90 -11.51 -0.23
C VAL A 326 -19.16 -10.73 -1.32
N SER A 327 -17.98 -11.19 -1.72
CA SER A 327 -17.17 -10.51 -2.74
C SER A 327 -17.81 -10.52 -4.12
N ALA A 328 -18.37 -11.67 -4.53
CA ALA A 328 -19.12 -11.79 -5.78
C ALA A 328 -20.37 -10.90 -5.79
N ARG A 329 -21.10 -10.82 -4.67
CA ARG A 329 -22.26 -9.93 -4.53
C ARG A 329 -21.87 -8.46 -4.68
N ILE A 330 -20.82 -8.02 -3.97
CA ILE A 330 -20.32 -6.65 -4.04
C ILE A 330 -19.88 -6.33 -5.46
N ALA A 331 -19.04 -7.18 -6.06
CA ALA A 331 -18.55 -6.99 -7.42
C ALA A 331 -19.66 -6.94 -8.46
N ALA A 332 -20.67 -7.82 -8.37
CA ALA A 332 -21.81 -7.80 -9.28
C ALA A 332 -22.60 -6.49 -9.17
N ARG A 333 -22.86 -6.00 -7.95
CA ARG A 333 -23.56 -4.72 -7.74
C ARG A 333 -22.77 -3.54 -8.27
N VAL A 334 -21.47 -3.50 -7.99
CA VAL A 334 -20.54 -2.48 -8.50
C VAL A 334 -20.50 -2.49 -10.03
N HIS A 335 -20.40 -3.68 -10.63
CA HIS A 335 -20.39 -3.84 -12.08
C HIS A 335 -21.69 -3.33 -12.70
N ASN A 336 -22.84 -3.72 -12.16
CA ASN A 336 -24.16 -3.35 -12.67
C ASN A 336 -24.47 -1.85 -12.56
N GLN A 337 -23.79 -1.09 -11.71
CA GLN A 337 -23.93 0.37 -11.66
C GLN A 337 -23.30 1.07 -12.87
N LEU A 338 -22.30 0.45 -13.52
CA LEU A 338 -21.60 1.03 -14.68
C LEU A 338 -21.93 0.32 -15.99
N ALA A 339 -22.21 -0.99 -15.94
CA ALA A 339 -22.49 -1.79 -17.12
C ALA A 339 -23.88 -1.48 -17.69
N ARG A 340 -23.95 -1.27 -19.01
CA ARG A 340 -25.22 -1.11 -19.74
C ARG A 340 -25.90 -2.46 -20.02
N GLU A 341 -25.13 -3.54 -20.07
CA GLU A 341 -25.61 -4.89 -20.36
C GLU A 341 -26.03 -5.61 -19.07
N ALA A 342 -27.33 -5.83 -18.92
CA ALA A 342 -27.88 -6.55 -17.77
C ALA A 342 -27.36 -8.00 -17.72
N GLY A 343 -26.95 -8.45 -16.54
CA GLY A 343 -26.50 -9.83 -16.29
C GLY A 343 -25.03 -10.12 -16.64
N SER A 344 -24.27 -9.12 -17.10
CA SER A 344 -22.82 -9.24 -17.24
C SER A 344 -22.15 -9.30 -15.86
N THR A 345 -21.07 -10.08 -15.74
CA THR A 345 -20.29 -10.20 -14.50
C THR A 345 -18.81 -9.98 -14.76
N ASP A 346 -18.11 -9.45 -13.77
CA ASP A 346 -16.65 -9.28 -13.81
C ASP A 346 -15.98 -10.13 -12.73
N ALA A 347 -15.50 -11.31 -13.14
CA ALA A 347 -14.83 -12.25 -12.25
C ALA A 347 -13.50 -11.72 -11.70
N ILE A 348 -12.81 -10.83 -12.43
CA ILE A 348 -11.57 -10.23 -11.93
C ILE A 348 -11.91 -9.24 -10.83
N LEU A 349 -12.95 -8.41 -11.00
CA LEU A 349 -13.43 -7.53 -9.93
C LEU A 349 -13.80 -8.31 -8.67
N ALA A 350 -14.53 -9.42 -8.79
CA ALA A 350 -14.87 -10.27 -7.63
C ALA A 350 -13.63 -10.79 -6.89
N THR A 351 -12.61 -11.21 -7.64
CA THR A 351 -11.32 -11.65 -7.08
C THR A 351 -10.60 -10.51 -6.36
N LEU A 352 -10.56 -9.31 -6.96
CA LEU A 352 -9.90 -8.15 -6.36
C LEU A 352 -10.62 -7.65 -5.11
N VAL A 353 -11.96 -7.69 -5.09
CA VAL A 353 -12.77 -7.36 -3.89
C VAL A 353 -12.46 -8.35 -2.77
N GLU A 354 -12.41 -9.64 -3.10
CA GLU A 354 -12.07 -10.68 -2.13
C GLU A 354 -10.68 -10.48 -1.54
N GLU A 355 -9.69 -10.21 -2.40
CA GLU A 355 -8.31 -10.00 -1.98
C GLU A 355 -8.16 -8.75 -1.13
N THR A 356 -8.84 -7.67 -1.51
CA THR A 356 -8.85 -6.41 -0.76
C THR A 356 -9.37 -6.62 0.66
N MET A 357 -10.44 -7.41 0.82
CA MET A 357 -11.19 -7.48 2.07
C MET A 357 -10.77 -8.63 3.00
N PHE A 358 -10.34 -9.76 2.45
CA PHE A 358 -10.21 -11.02 3.20
C PHE A 358 -8.82 -11.66 3.10
N HIS A 359 -7.92 -11.13 2.27
CA HIS A 359 -6.60 -11.71 2.12
C HIS A 359 -5.68 -11.29 3.27
N PRO A 360 -4.94 -12.22 3.89
CA PRO A 360 -4.07 -11.92 5.04
C PRO A 360 -2.78 -11.18 4.64
N ASP A 361 -2.34 -11.31 3.40
CA ASP A 361 -1.18 -10.58 2.84
C ASP A 361 -1.57 -9.11 2.59
N PRO A 362 -1.05 -8.15 3.38
CA PRO A 362 -1.43 -6.74 3.28
C PRO A 362 -0.98 -6.11 1.96
N ASP A 363 0.12 -6.60 1.40
CA ASP A 363 0.68 -6.16 0.12
C ASP A 363 -0.25 -6.53 -1.04
N LEU A 364 -0.82 -7.74 -1.02
CA LEU A 364 -1.80 -8.17 -2.02
C LEU A 364 -3.13 -7.43 -1.86
N SER A 365 -3.60 -7.25 -0.62
CA SER A 365 -4.79 -6.45 -0.32
C SER A 365 -4.64 -5.02 -0.85
N LEU A 366 -3.50 -4.38 -0.57
CA LEU A 366 -3.14 -3.06 -1.07
C LEU A 366 -3.11 -3.02 -2.60
N ALA A 367 -2.39 -3.94 -3.25
CA ALA A 367 -2.29 -3.98 -4.71
C ALA A 367 -3.67 -4.15 -5.38
N SER A 368 -4.53 -4.99 -4.80
CA SER A 368 -5.88 -5.21 -5.31
C SER A 368 -6.81 -4.01 -5.08
N ALA A 369 -6.68 -3.32 -3.95
CA ALA A 369 -7.38 -2.07 -3.69
C ALA A 369 -6.94 -0.97 -4.68
N MET A 370 -5.64 -0.85 -4.95
CA MET A 370 -5.07 0.11 -5.91
C MET A 370 -5.52 -0.18 -7.35
N LEU A 371 -5.59 -1.46 -7.74
CA LEU A 371 -6.16 -1.86 -9.03
C LEU A 371 -7.62 -1.42 -9.19
N ILE A 372 -8.45 -1.60 -8.15
CA ILE A 372 -9.84 -1.12 -8.19
C ILE A 372 -9.86 0.42 -8.20
N GLY A 373 -9.07 1.05 -7.33
CA GLY A 373 -8.98 2.49 -7.16
C GLY A 373 -8.53 3.25 -8.41
N ALA A 374 -7.73 2.64 -9.27
CA ALA A 374 -7.29 3.22 -10.53
C ALA A 374 -8.30 3.07 -11.69
N THR A 375 -9.46 2.46 -11.43
CA THR A 375 -10.53 2.30 -12.44
C THR A 375 -11.79 3.11 -12.09
N PRO A 376 -12.70 3.30 -13.05
CA PRO A 376 -14.03 3.86 -12.78
C PRO A 376 -14.85 3.09 -11.73
N TYR A 377 -14.49 1.86 -11.35
CA TYR A 377 -15.14 1.15 -10.24
C TYR A 377 -14.87 1.78 -8.87
N ARG A 378 -13.84 2.61 -8.72
CA ARG A 378 -13.45 3.25 -7.45
C ARG A 378 -14.63 3.84 -6.68
N ILE A 379 -15.46 4.66 -7.34
CA ILE A 379 -16.58 5.35 -6.67
C ILE A 379 -17.71 4.37 -6.29
N PRO A 380 -18.29 3.59 -7.23
CA PRO A 380 -19.26 2.54 -6.91
C PRO A 380 -18.80 1.55 -5.82
N PHE A 381 -17.54 1.10 -5.90
CA PHE A 381 -16.99 0.15 -4.93
C PHE A 381 -16.91 0.76 -3.54
N THR A 382 -16.44 2.00 -3.43
CA THR A 382 -16.41 2.70 -2.14
C THR A 382 -17.82 2.85 -1.56
N GLN A 383 -18.79 3.29 -2.35
CA GLN A 383 -20.17 3.47 -1.87
C GLN A 383 -20.74 2.15 -1.35
N MET A 384 -20.57 1.06 -2.11
CA MET A 384 -21.02 -0.27 -1.71
C MET A 384 -20.33 -0.73 -0.43
N LEU A 385 -19.02 -0.52 -0.30
CA LEU A 385 -18.25 -0.88 0.89
C LEU A 385 -18.70 -0.08 2.11
N LEU A 386 -18.95 1.22 1.95
CA LEU A 386 -19.45 2.09 3.00
C LEU A 386 -20.84 1.65 3.49
N ASP A 387 -21.72 1.26 2.57
CA ASP A 387 -23.07 0.77 2.91
C ASP A 387 -23.01 -0.56 3.67
N GLU A 388 -22.15 -1.49 3.25
CA GLU A 388 -21.95 -2.77 3.96
C GLU A 388 -21.37 -2.55 5.37
N VAL A 389 -20.41 -1.64 5.53
CA VAL A 389 -19.85 -1.27 6.84
C VAL A 389 -20.93 -0.66 7.75
N LYS A 390 -21.71 0.30 7.25
CA LYS A 390 -22.82 0.91 8.01
C LYS A 390 -23.86 -0.13 8.43
N LEU A 391 -24.18 -1.06 7.53
CA LEU A 391 -25.15 -2.12 7.79
C LEU A 391 -24.65 -3.11 8.86
N ASP A 392 -23.38 -3.50 8.82
CA ASP A 392 -22.80 -4.39 9.83
C ASP A 392 -22.74 -3.72 11.21
N LEU A 393 -22.33 -2.45 11.27
CA LEU A 393 -22.32 -1.64 12.49
C LEU A 393 -23.72 -1.49 13.09
N ALA A 394 -24.74 -1.23 12.27
CA ALA A 394 -26.12 -1.12 12.72
C ALA A 394 -26.67 -2.44 13.27
N ARG A 395 -26.22 -3.57 12.73
CA ARG A 395 -26.68 -4.91 13.15
C ARG A 395 -25.87 -5.50 14.30
N GLN A 396 -24.74 -4.89 14.67
CA GLN A 396 -23.81 -5.36 15.71
C GLN A 396 -23.39 -6.83 15.52
N ARG A 397 -23.30 -7.30 14.27
CA ARG A 397 -23.00 -8.72 13.99
C ARG A 397 -21.53 -9.06 14.17
N GLY A 398 -20.63 -8.08 13.95
CA GLY A 398 -19.18 -8.30 14.04
C GLY A 398 -18.65 -9.33 13.04
N THR A 399 -19.46 -9.69 12.03
CA THR A 399 -19.13 -10.71 11.02
C THR A 399 -18.39 -10.14 9.82
N TYR A 400 -18.48 -8.83 9.61
CA TYR A 400 -17.83 -8.15 8.51
C TYR A 400 -16.39 -7.75 8.90
N PRO A 401 -15.39 -7.88 8.01
CA PRO A 401 -14.01 -7.50 8.30
C PRO A 401 -13.85 -5.97 8.32
N LEU A 402 -14.42 -5.31 9.33
CA LEU A 402 -14.52 -3.84 9.43
C LEU A 402 -13.16 -3.15 9.33
N ALA A 403 -12.12 -3.71 9.95
CA ALA A 403 -10.77 -3.15 9.88
C ALA A 403 -10.21 -3.18 8.44
N SER A 404 -10.37 -4.30 7.73
CA SER A 404 -9.97 -4.42 6.32
C SER A 404 -10.81 -3.50 5.42
N ALA A 405 -12.11 -3.39 5.71
CA ALA A 405 -13.01 -2.48 5.01
C ALA A 405 -12.57 -1.02 5.15
N LEU A 406 -12.27 -0.57 6.36
CA LEU A 406 -11.77 0.78 6.62
C LEU A 406 -10.43 1.03 5.94
N ARG A 407 -9.51 0.06 5.97
CA ARG A 407 -8.24 0.12 5.23
C ARG A 407 -8.46 0.19 3.72
N ALA A 408 -9.41 -0.54 3.17
CA ALA A 408 -9.73 -0.44 1.75
C ALA A 408 -10.32 0.94 1.39
N LEU A 409 -11.21 1.47 2.22
CA LEU A 409 -11.80 2.81 2.04
C LEU A 409 -10.73 3.91 2.02
N THR A 410 -9.70 3.81 2.86
CA THR A 410 -8.60 4.79 2.89
C THR A 410 -7.75 4.75 1.64
N LEU A 411 -7.44 3.56 1.14
CA LEU A 411 -6.64 3.39 -0.09
C LEU A 411 -7.39 3.88 -1.33
N LEU A 412 -8.72 3.80 -1.34
CA LEU A 412 -9.55 4.34 -2.43
C LEU A 412 -9.58 5.88 -2.40
N GLY A 413 -9.20 6.53 -1.30
CA GLY A 413 -8.95 7.97 -1.23
C GLY A 413 -10.15 8.85 -1.60
N VAL A 414 -11.37 8.44 -1.25
CA VAL A 414 -12.58 9.23 -1.48
C VAL A 414 -13.08 9.86 -0.18
N ASP A 415 -13.69 11.03 -0.24
CA ASP A 415 -14.15 11.79 0.94
C ASP A 415 -15.36 11.20 1.65
N THR A 416 -16.14 10.36 0.95
CA THR A 416 -17.44 9.88 1.41
C THR A 416 -17.43 9.10 2.72
N HIS A 417 -16.29 8.55 3.15
CA HIS A 417 -16.17 7.78 4.39
C HIS A 417 -15.74 8.60 5.62
N ARG A 418 -15.38 9.88 5.44
CA ARG A 418 -14.97 10.76 6.53
C ARG A 418 -16.04 10.93 7.64
N PRO A 419 -17.35 11.07 7.32
CA PRO A 419 -18.40 11.06 8.36
C PRO A 419 -18.46 9.74 9.15
N LEU A 420 -18.22 8.60 8.50
CA LEU A 420 -18.17 7.30 9.20
C LEU A 420 -16.97 7.26 10.16
N VAL A 421 -15.81 7.74 9.75
CA VAL A 421 -14.61 7.78 10.62
C VAL A 421 -14.85 8.68 11.84
N HIS A 422 -15.46 9.86 11.65
CA HIS A 422 -15.86 10.72 12.77
C HIS A 422 -16.83 10.01 13.72
N ASP A 423 -17.85 9.34 13.18
CA ASP A 423 -18.82 8.58 13.97
C ASP A 423 -18.14 7.47 14.79
N LEU A 424 -17.25 6.69 14.18
CA LEU A 424 -16.51 5.62 14.87
C LEU A 424 -15.61 6.16 15.99
N LEU A 425 -15.07 7.36 15.84
CA LEU A 425 -14.19 7.99 16.82
C LEU A 425 -14.92 8.82 17.89
N THR A 426 -16.23 9.06 17.75
CA THR A 426 -16.98 9.89 18.71
C THR A 426 -18.16 9.19 19.36
N LYS A 427 -18.80 8.23 18.68
CA LYS A 427 -19.97 7.51 19.19
C LYS A 427 -19.55 6.30 20.04
N ARG A 428 -20.38 5.97 21.03
CA ARG A 428 -20.24 4.74 21.82
C ARG A 428 -20.68 3.54 20.98
N GLY A 429 -20.00 2.40 21.15
CA GLY A 429 -20.39 1.11 20.55
C GLY A 429 -19.38 0.50 19.58
N ALA A 430 -18.44 1.29 19.04
CA ALA A 430 -17.32 0.74 18.26
C ALA A 430 -16.29 0.08 19.21
N SER A 431 -15.81 -1.11 18.85
CA SER A 431 -14.73 -1.79 19.58
C SER A 431 -13.41 -1.01 19.47
N GLU A 432 -12.49 -1.23 20.41
CA GLU A 432 -11.18 -0.56 20.42
C GLU A 432 -10.43 -0.78 19.09
N THR A 433 -10.46 -1.99 18.53
CA THR A 433 -9.85 -2.32 17.24
C THR A 433 -10.45 -1.53 16.08
N VAL A 434 -11.78 -1.37 16.04
CA VAL A 434 -12.45 -0.57 14.99
C VAL A 434 -12.12 0.91 15.14
N ARG A 435 -12.07 1.43 16.37
CA ARG A 435 -11.64 2.82 16.62
C ARG A 435 -10.19 3.04 16.24
N GLN A 436 -9.31 2.08 16.51
CA GLN A 436 -7.91 2.11 16.09
C GLN A 436 -7.78 2.15 14.57
N ALA A 437 -8.51 1.28 13.85
CA ALA A 437 -8.55 1.31 12.39
C ALA A 437 -9.09 2.65 11.87
N ALA A 438 -10.13 3.20 12.49
CA ALA A 438 -10.68 4.51 12.12
C ALA A 438 -9.70 5.67 12.38
N ALA A 439 -8.96 5.64 13.50
CA ALA A 439 -7.95 6.65 13.82
C ALA A 439 -6.84 6.67 12.77
N TRP A 440 -6.31 5.49 12.41
CA TRP A 440 -5.29 5.34 11.37
C TRP A 440 -5.84 5.54 9.95
N ALA A 441 -7.16 5.56 9.77
CA ALA A 441 -7.78 5.93 8.51
C ALA A 441 -7.83 7.46 8.29
N THR A 442 -7.86 8.25 9.36
CA THR A 442 -8.01 9.72 9.26
C THR A 442 -6.99 10.42 8.36
N PRO A 443 -5.68 10.07 8.36
CA PRO A 443 -4.69 10.78 7.54
C PRO A 443 -4.90 10.57 6.04
N PHE A 444 -5.55 9.47 5.69
CA PHE A 444 -5.74 9.00 4.31
C PHE A 444 -7.16 9.28 3.79
N CYS A 445 -8.04 9.85 4.63
CA CYS A 445 -9.36 10.29 4.22
C CYS A 445 -9.23 11.56 3.37
N PHE A 446 -9.76 11.58 2.14
CA PHE A 446 -9.81 12.81 1.36
C PHE A 446 -10.65 13.89 2.08
N GLY A 447 -10.28 15.16 1.91
CA GLY A 447 -10.90 16.31 2.59
C GLY A 447 -10.14 16.78 3.83
N ARG A 448 -10.80 17.59 4.69
CA ARG A 448 -10.27 18.05 5.98
C ARG A 448 -11.37 18.11 7.04
N PHE A 449 -11.03 17.81 8.29
CA PHE A 449 -11.92 18.02 9.41
C PHE A 449 -11.68 19.44 9.92
N PRO A 450 -12.73 20.24 10.12
CA PRO A 450 -12.58 21.52 10.78
C PRO A 450 -12.13 21.30 12.23
N GLU A 451 -11.37 22.25 12.77
CA GLU A 451 -10.78 22.17 14.12
C GLU A 451 -11.79 21.74 15.23
N PRO A 452 -13.05 22.23 15.27
CA PRO A 452 -14.03 21.80 16.26
C PRO A 452 -14.33 20.30 16.25
N ILE A 453 -14.31 19.67 15.07
CA ILE A 453 -14.53 18.22 14.94
C ILE A 453 -13.34 17.45 15.53
N TRP A 454 -12.11 17.90 15.25
CA TRP A 454 -10.93 17.29 15.88
C TRP A 454 -10.92 17.44 17.40
N ARG A 455 -11.32 18.60 17.93
CA ARG A 455 -11.46 18.81 19.39
C ARG A 455 -12.47 17.85 20.01
N GLN A 456 -13.58 17.59 19.31
CA GLN A 456 -14.57 16.60 19.75
C GLN A 456 -13.97 15.19 19.79
N ILE A 457 -13.27 14.77 18.72
CA ILE A 457 -12.59 13.46 18.65
C ILE A 457 -11.58 13.33 19.79
N LEU A 458 -10.71 14.32 19.99
CA LEU A 458 -9.70 14.33 21.06
C LEU A 458 -10.34 14.24 22.44
N THR A 459 -11.43 14.96 22.69
CA THR A 459 -12.14 14.94 23.98
C THR A 459 -12.62 13.52 24.31
N VAL A 460 -13.24 12.83 23.34
CA VAL A 460 -13.73 11.47 23.53
C VAL A 460 -12.56 10.49 23.75
N GLN A 461 -11.51 10.58 22.93
CA GLN A 461 -10.42 9.61 22.97
C GLN A 461 -9.46 9.82 24.16
N PHE A 462 -9.25 11.05 24.62
CA PHE A 462 -8.55 11.29 25.89
C PHE A 462 -9.35 10.80 27.09
N ALA A 463 -10.68 10.89 27.06
CA ALA A 463 -11.51 10.30 28.11
C ALA A 463 -11.38 8.77 28.13
N ALA A 464 -11.42 8.12 26.96
CA ALA A 464 -11.23 6.67 26.84
C ALA A 464 -9.84 6.22 27.34
N TRP A 465 -8.77 6.92 26.93
CA TRP A 465 -7.41 6.67 27.39
C TRP A 465 -7.25 6.81 28.92
N ARG A 466 -7.84 7.86 29.53
CA ARG A 466 -7.79 8.03 30.98
C ARG A 466 -8.53 6.92 31.74
N GLN A 467 -9.60 6.38 31.16
CA GLN A 467 -10.37 5.29 31.76
C GLN A 467 -9.66 3.94 31.61
N SER A 468 -8.98 3.71 30.48
CA SER A 468 -8.30 2.46 30.16
C SER A 468 -6.98 2.74 29.41
N PRO A 469 -5.89 3.06 30.15
CA PRO A 469 -4.60 3.31 29.54
C PRO A 469 -3.98 2.00 29.08
N ASN A 470 -4.17 1.67 27.80
CA ASN A 470 -3.65 0.46 27.16
C ASN A 470 -3.02 0.78 25.80
N THR A 471 -2.21 -0.13 25.27
CA THR A 471 -1.48 0.05 23.99
C THR A 471 -2.39 0.46 22.84
N THR A 472 -3.59 -0.14 22.74
CA THR A 472 -4.60 0.17 21.71
C THR A 472 -5.11 1.61 21.78
N ASN A 473 -5.52 2.08 22.96
CA ASN A 473 -5.99 3.46 23.16
C ASN A 473 -4.85 4.47 22.98
N GLY A 474 -3.61 4.10 23.33
CA GLY A 474 -2.42 4.89 23.00
C GLY A 474 -2.20 5.00 21.48
N SER A 475 -2.37 3.89 20.76
CA SER A 475 -2.29 3.84 19.29
C SER A 475 -3.38 4.64 18.60
N ILE A 476 -4.61 4.66 19.14
CA ILE A 476 -5.71 5.52 18.65
C ILE A 476 -5.30 6.99 18.71
N LEU A 477 -4.80 7.45 19.85
CA LEU A 477 -4.38 8.86 20.02
C LEU A 477 -3.17 9.21 19.14
N HIS A 478 -2.25 8.26 18.90
CA HIS A 478 -1.18 8.44 17.93
C HIS A 478 -1.74 8.62 16.51
N GLY A 479 -2.62 7.72 16.04
CA GLY A 479 -3.26 7.85 14.73
C GLY A 479 -4.01 9.18 14.54
N ILE A 480 -4.67 9.67 15.60
CA ILE A 480 -5.33 10.99 15.61
C ILE A 480 -4.31 12.13 15.53
N ALA A 481 -3.22 12.09 16.29
CA ALA A 481 -2.17 13.09 16.21
C ALA A 481 -1.56 13.14 14.81
N PHE A 482 -1.38 11.98 14.17
CA PHE A 482 -0.93 11.88 12.78
C PHE A 482 -1.95 12.54 11.83
N GLY A 483 -3.25 12.22 11.95
CA GLY A 483 -4.30 12.80 11.11
C GLY A 483 -4.42 14.33 11.25
N ILE A 484 -4.30 14.84 12.46
CA ILE A 484 -4.25 16.30 12.74
C ILE A 484 -3.02 16.94 12.07
N GLY A 485 -1.89 16.24 12.10
CA GLY A 485 -0.65 16.65 11.45
C GLY A 485 -0.78 16.76 9.94
N THR A 486 -1.31 15.72 9.29
CA THR A 486 -1.55 15.73 7.83
C THR A 486 -2.52 16.82 7.37
N GLU A 487 -3.41 17.29 8.25
CA GLU A 487 -4.34 18.39 7.95
C GLU A 487 -3.81 19.78 8.34
N GLY A 488 -2.64 19.87 8.99
CA GLY A 488 -1.96 21.12 9.31
C GLY A 488 -2.50 21.87 10.54
N HIS A 489 -3.19 21.20 11.46
CA HIS A 489 -3.79 21.86 12.65
C HIS A 489 -2.78 22.06 13.79
N ARG A 490 -1.85 23.03 13.65
CA ARG A 490 -0.75 23.28 14.61
C ARG A 490 -1.21 23.53 16.05
N SER A 491 -2.32 24.24 16.24
CA SER A 491 -2.89 24.54 17.57
C SER A 491 -3.25 23.26 18.34
N LEU A 492 -3.78 22.26 17.64
CA LEU A 492 -4.16 20.98 18.21
C LEU A 492 -2.95 20.08 18.48
N LEU A 493 -1.93 20.12 17.61
CA LEU A 493 -0.66 19.42 17.86
C LEU A 493 0.03 19.96 19.11
N ALA A 494 0.10 21.28 19.28
CA ALA A 494 0.65 21.91 20.49
C ALA A 494 -0.13 21.46 21.73
N TYR A 495 -1.47 21.45 21.65
CA TYR A 495 -2.33 20.94 22.70
C TYR A 495 -2.02 19.48 23.06
N ILE A 496 -1.88 18.58 22.08
CA ILE A 496 -1.54 17.16 22.34
C ILE A 496 -0.15 17.05 22.99
N ARG A 497 0.85 17.74 22.46
CA ARG A 497 2.24 17.73 22.96
C ARG A 497 2.33 18.17 24.43
N GLU A 498 1.56 19.19 24.80
CA GLU A 498 1.56 19.79 26.14
C GLU A 498 0.59 19.11 27.10
N HIS A 499 -0.30 18.23 26.62
CA HIS A 499 -1.28 17.57 27.46
C HIS A 499 -0.62 16.58 28.45
N PRO A 500 -0.71 16.80 29.78
CA PRO A 500 0.06 16.02 30.78
C PRO A 500 -0.25 14.52 30.78
N HIS A 501 -1.47 14.16 30.39
CA HIS A 501 -1.95 12.78 30.40
C HIS A 501 -1.97 12.13 29.02
N ALA A 502 -1.49 12.80 27.97
CA ALA A 502 -1.40 12.19 26.65
C ALA A 502 -0.33 11.09 26.63
N PRO A 503 -0.57 9.97 25.93
CA PRO A 503 0.43 8.93 25.76
C PRO A 503 1.68 9.50 25.07
N GLN A 504 2.86 9.04 25.50
CA GLN A 504 4.14 9.55 25.00
C GLN A 504 4.25 9.48 23.48
N THR A 505 3.74 8.41 22.86
CA THR A 505 3.73 8.22 21.40
C THR A 505 2.94 9.32 20.67
N ALA A 506 1.77 9.73 21.19
CA ALA A 506 0.99 10.82 20.60
C ALA A 506 1.67 12.18 20.80
N ARG A 507 2.31 12.40 21.95
CA ARG A 507 3.08 13.63 22.23
C ARG A 507 4.30 13.75 21.32
N ALA A 508 5.01 12.64 21.10
CA ALA A 508 6.15 12.57 20.20
C ALA A 508 5.71 12.84 18.76
N ALA A 509 4.67 12.15 18.26
CA ALA A 509 4.13 12.41 16.93
C ALA A 509 3.71 13.88 16.74
N ALA A 510 3.03 14.47 17.73
CA ALA A 510 2.64 15.88 17.67
C ALA A 510 3.85 16.83 17.66
N ALA A 511 4.90 16.53 18.42
CA ALA A 511 6.15 17.28 18.39
C ALA A 511 6.84 17.19 17.02
N SER A 512 6.91 16.00 16.42
CA SER A 512 7.53 15.80 15.09
C SER A 512 6.82 16.61 14.01
N TRP A 513 5.48 16.61 13.99
CA TRP A 513 4.72 17.45 13.05
C TRP A 513 4.96 18.95 13.24
N LEU A 514 5.11 19.41 14.47
CA LEU A 514 5.40 20.81 14.77
C LEU A 514 6.80 21.26 14.31
N LEU A 515 7.75 20.32 14.16
CA LEU A 515 9.09 20.58 13.63
C LEU A 515 9.14 20.62 12.10
N ARG A 516 8.26 19.87 11.42
CA ARG A 516 8.16 19.84 9.94
C ARG A 516 7.50 21.08 9.33
N THR A 517 6.79 21.86 10.14
CA THR A 517 5.97 23.01 9.71
C THR A 517 6.50 24.31 10.26
#